data_AF-I3D3E0-F1
#
_entry.id   AF-I3D3E0-F1
#
_cell.length_a   1.000
_cell.length_b   1.000
_cell.length_c   1.000
_cell.angle_alpha   90.00
_cell.angle_beta   90.00
_cell.angle_gamma   90.00
#
_symmetry.space_group_name_H-M   'P 1'
#
loop_
_entity.id
_entity.type
_entity.pdbx_description
1 polymer ?
#
loop_
_entity_poly.entity_id
_entity_poly.type
_entity_poly.pdbx_seq_one_letter_code
_entity_poly.pdbx_strand_id
1 'polypeptide(L)' 'MKDINDIMPKIPNMRWGALMNRAPTNDKVEEMNKIFPDNGKWHTVFEEKDLITIDGKEIRKKDPNKWT' A
#
# COMPACT_ATOMS: atom_id res chain seq x y z
N MET A 1 8.21 6.05 -17.51
CA MET A 1 7.40 6.47 -16.35
C MET A 1 8.37 6.79 -15.22
N LYS A 2 8.17 7.87 -14.46
CA LYS A 2 9.04 8.18 -13.31
C LYS A 2 8.66 7.27 -12.14
N ASP A 3 9.64 6.88 -11.32
CA ASP A 3 9.38 6.12 -10.09
C ASP A 3 8.66 7.02 -9.08
N ILE A 4 7.74 6.47 -8.30
CA ILE A 4 7.01 7.23 -7.27
C ILE A 4 7.97 7.80 -6.21
N ASN A 5 9.07 7.11 -5.92
CA ASN A 5 10.09 7.53 -4.96
C ASN A 5 10.91 8.73 -5.46
N ASP A 6 10.86 9.05 -6.75
CA ASP A 6 11.47 10.26 -7.32
C ASP A 6 10.57 11.49 -7.21
N ILE A 7 9.27 11.29 -6.95
CA ILE A 7 8.25 12.35 -6.96
C ILE A 7 7.77 12.66 -5.54
N MET A 8 7.53 11.62 -4.74
CA MET A 8 6.96 11.76 -3.40
C MET A 8 7.95 12.39 -2.42
N PRO A 9 7.47 13.12 -1.39
CA PRO A 9 8.34 13.78 -0.43
C PRO A 9 9.18 12.76 0.35
N LYS A 10 10.45 13.13 0.59
CA LYS A 10 11.34 12.35 1.45
C LYS A 10 11.13 12.76 2.90
N ILE A 11 10.54 11.88 3.69
CA ILE A 11 10.22 12.14 5.09
C ILE A 11 11.33 11.51 5.96
N PRO A 12 12.01 12.29 6.83
CA PRO A 12 12.99 11.74 7.76
C PRO A 12 12.38 10.68 8.68
N ASN A 13 13.11 9.58 8.91
CA ASN A 13 12.68 8.45 9.76
C ASN A 13 11.37 7.76 9.33
N MET A 14 10.93 7.95 8.07
CA MET A 14 9.79 7.22 7.54
C MET A 14 10.12 5.73 7.44
N ARG A 15 9.23 4.88 7.96
CA ARG A 15 9.31 3.43 7.81
C ARG A 15 8.98 3.02 6.38
N TRP A 16 7.84 3.47 5.90
CA TRP A 16 7.36 3.34 4.53
C TRP A 16 6.25 4.37 4.34
N GLY A 17 5.91 4.67 3.08
CA GLY A 17 4.76 5.49 2.71
C GLY A 17 3.89 4.76 1.69
N ALA A 18 2.59 5.03 1.67
CA ALA A 18 1.68 4.45 0.68
C ALA A 18 0.78 5.52 0.04
N LEU A 19 0.75 5.53 -1.28
CA LEU A 19 -0.24 6.27 -2.06
C LEU A 19 -1.44 5.36 -2.33
N MET A 20 -2.62 5.75 -1.86
CA MET A 20 -3.82 4.92 -1.89
C MET A 20 -5.00 5.63 -2.57
N ASN A 21 -5.88 4.87 -3.24
CA ASN A 21 -7.16 5.40 -3.76
C ASN A 21 -8.26 5.54 -2.71
N ARG A 22 -8.08 4.93 -1.53
CA ARG A 22 -8.99 5.03 -0.38
C ARG A 22 -8.18 5.22 0.89
N ALA A 23 -8.76 5.95 1.84
CA ALA A 23 -8.15 6.08 3.16
C ALA A 23 -8.08 4.69 3.83
N PRO A 24 -6.91 4.31 4.38
CA PRO A 24 -6.78 3.02 5.07
C PRO A 24 -7.50 3.04 6.42
N THR A 25 -7.93 1.86 6.87
CA THR A 25 -8.35 1.62 8.26
C THR A 25 -7.13 1.30 9.14
N ASN A 26 -7.28 1.36 10.46
CA ASN A 26 -6.20 1.00 11.39
C ASN A 26 -5.69 -0.42 11.16
N ASP A 27 -6.60 -1.40 11.03
CA ASP A 27 -6.26 -2.80 10.75
C ASP A 27 -5.44 -2.93 9.46
N LYS A 28 -5.77 -2.13 8.44
CA LYS A 28 -5.02 -2.12 7.19
C LYS A 28 -3.60 -1.59 7.38
N VAL A 29 -3.43 -0.54 8.16
CA VAL A 29 -2.10 -0.01 8.49
C VAL A 29 -1.28 -1.06 9.24
N GLU A 30 -1.90 -1.83 10.15
CA GLU A 30 -1.24 -2.94 10.83
C GLU A 30 -0.82 -4.07 9.89
N GLU A 31 -1.65 -4.42 8.91
CA GLU A 31 -1.27 -5.38 7.86
C GLU A 31 -0.12 -4.85 7.00
N MET A 32 -0.19 -3.58 6.58
CA MET A 32 0.86 -2.94 5.80
C MET A 32 2.20 -2.92 6.54
N ASN A 33 2.18 -2.70 7.86
CA ASN A 33 3.37 -2.78 8.71
C ASN A 33 4.03 -4.17 8.74
N LYS A 34 3.31 -5.24 8.36
CA LYS A 34 3.86 -6.61 8.27
C LYS A 34 4.42 -6.91 6.88
N ILE A 35 3.96 -6.19 5.86
CA ILE A 35 4.27 -6.46 4.45
C ILE A 35 5.40 -5.56 3.96
N PHE A 36 5.34 -4.26 4.27
CA PHE A 36 6.31 -3.29 3.78
C PHE A 36 7.56 -3.27 4.66
N PRO A 37 8.75 -3.31 4.06
CA PRO A 37 9.99 -3.16 4.80
C PRO A 37 10.17 -1.72 5.29
N ASP A 38 10.81 -1.56 6.43
CA ASP A 38 11.15 -0.26 7.01
C ASP A 38 12.34 0.40 6.27
N ASN A 39 12.15 0.77 5.00
CA ASN A 39 13.19 1.30 4.11
C ASN A 39 12.94 2.75 3.64
N GLY A 40 11.89 3.40 4.15
CA GLY A 40 11.54 4.78 3.81
C GLY A 40 11.09 4.97 2.36
N LYS A 41 10.66 3.92 1.66
CA LYS A 41 10.13 4.02 0.31
C LYS A 41 8.62 4.23 0.29
N TRP A 42 8.17 4.87 -0.77
CA TRP A 42 6.79 4.99 -1.15
C TRP A 42 6.35 3.80 -1.99
N HIS A 43 5.17 3.28 -1.66
CA HIS A 43 4.48 2.21 -2.37
C HIS A 43 3.16 2.73 -2.95
N THR A 44 2.70 2.11 -4.03
CA THR A 44 1.34 2.34 -4.57
C THR A 44 0.44 1.20 -4.12
N VAL A 45 -0.72 1.52 -3.55
CA VAL A 45 -1.70 0.51 -3.13
C VAL A 45 -3.09 0.92 -3.61
N PHE A 46 -3.61 0.19 -4.58
CA PHE A 46 -4.93 0.43 -5.14
C PHE A 46 -5.86 -0.72 -4.80
N GLU A 47 -6.95 -0.40 -4.13
CA GLU A 47 -7.95 -1.39 -3.74
C GLU A 47 -9.17 -1.29 -4.63
N GLU A 48 -9.46 -2.41 -5.29
CA GLU A 48 -10.70 -2.65 -6.01
C GLU A 48 -11.54 -3.68 -5.24
N LYS A 49 -12.70 -4.03 -5.80
CA LYS A 49 -13.66 -4.92 -5.12
C LYS A 49 -13.01 -6.27 -4.78
N ASP A 50 -12.42 -6.92 -5.79
CA ASP A 50 -11.90 -8.28 -5.69
C ASP A 50 -10.37 -8.37 -5.83
N LEU A 51 -9.72 -7.22 -6.00
CA LEU A 51 -8.30 -7.11 -6.33
C LEU A 51 -7.64 -6.01 -5.48
N ILE A 52 -6.38 -6.23 -5.11
CA ILE A 52 -5.50 -5.20 -4.58
C ILE A 52 -4.28 -5.16 -5.48
N THR A 53 -3.89 -3.98 -5.93
CA THR A 53 -2.66 -3.77 -6.71
C THR A 53 -1.63 -3.07 -5.83
N ILE A 54 -0.49 -3.72 -5.60
CA ILE A 54 0.63 -3.17 -4.82
C ILE A 54 1.85 -3.04 -5.75
N ASP A 55 2.36 -1.82 -5.95
CA ASP A 55 3.50 -1.55 -6.84
C ASP A 55 3.33 -2.18 -8.24
N GLY A 56 2.11 -2.09 -8.77
CA GLY A 56 1.72 -2.67 -10.05
C GLY A 56 1.51 -4.19 -10.05
N LYS A 57 1.70 -4.87 -8.91
CA LYS A 57 1.43 -6.31 -8.77
C LYS A 57 0.03 -6.55 -8.23
N GLU A 58 -0.73 -7.37 -8.96
CA GLU A 58 -2.10 -7.73 -8.63
C GLU A 58 -2.17 -8.87 -7.62
N ILE A 59 -2.95 -8.68 -6.56
CA ILE A 59 -3.25 -9.65 -5.51
C ILE A 59 -4.77 -9.84 -5.48
N ARG A 60 -5.23 -11.01 -5.89
CA ARG A 60 -6.66 -11.36 -5.88
C ARG A 60 -7.09 -11.74 -4.46
N LYS A 61 -8.16 -11.14 -3.96
CA LYS A 61 -8.71 -11.48 -2.63
C LYS A 61 -9.26 -12.90 -2.68
N LYS A 62 -8.79 -13.78 -1.79
CA LYS A 62 -9.20 -15.20 -1.75
C LYS A 62 -10.67 -15.40 -1.32
N ASP A 63 -11.28 -14.41 -0.64
CA ASP A 63 -12.67 -14.46 -0.19
C ASP A 63 -13.27 -13.04 -0.18
N PRO A 64 -14.26 -12.71 -1.03
CA PRO A 64 -14.93 -11.41 -1.02
C PRO A 64 -15.73 -11.15 0.28
N ASN A 65 -16.16 -12.21 0.98
CA ASN A 65 -17.04 -12.14 2.15
C ASN A 65 -16.33 -12.03 3.50
N LYS A 66 -14.98 -12.03 3.55
CA LYS A 66 -14.23 -11.96 4.83
C LYS A 66 -13.83 -10.55 5.26
N TRP A 67 -14.17 -9.53 4.48
CA TRP A 67 -13.73 -8.14 4.68
C TRP A 67 -14.88 -7.16 4.97
N THR A 68 -16.06 -7.67 5.34
CA THR A 68 -17.23 -6.88 5.79
C THR A 68 -17.44 -7.01 7.28
#